data_AF-U5LD72-F1
#
_entry.id   AF-U5LD72-F1
#
_cell.length_a   1.000
_cell.length_b   1.000
_cell.length_c   1.000
_cell.angle_alpha   90.00
_cell.angle_beta   90.00
_cell.angle_gamma   90.00
#
_symmetry.space_group_name_H-M   'P 1'
#
loop_
_entity.id
_entity.type
_entity.pdbx_description
1 polymer ?
#
loop_
_entity_poly.entity_id
_entity_poly.type
_entity_poly.pdbx_seq_one_letter_code
_entity_poly.pdbx_strand_id
1 'polypeptide(L)' 'MDRKLIYKMAAGCLGQYGFDGSLIKPGSREFEELYRRIEEKKNEDAEADLHEIVEDAVYGFVTGSPYF' A
#
# COMPACT_ATOMS: atom_id res chain seq x y z
N MET A 1 1.52 3.93 12.07
CA MET A 1 1.59 2.45 11.95
C MET A 1 3.04 2.00 11.78
N ASP A 2 3.32 0.70 11.88
CA ASP A 2 4.68 0.18 11.60
C ASP A 2 4.97 0.20 10.09
N ARG A 3 5.87 1.09 9.65
CA ARG A 3 6.22 1.24 8.21
C ARG A 3 6.75 -0.06 7.59
N LYS A 4 7.48 -0.86 8.35
CA LYS A 4 8.08 -2.11 7.87
C LYS A 4 7.02 -3.18 7.63
N LEU A 5 5.97 -3.23 8.44
CA LEU A 5 4.80 -4.07 8.26
C LEU A 5 4.05 -3.70 6.97
N ILE A 6 3.76 -2.41 6.79
CA ILE A 6 3.09 -1.91 5.57
C ILE A 6 3.89 -2.23 4.31
N TYR A 7 5.22 -2.02 4.36
CA TYR A 7 6.11 -2.40 3.27
C TYR A 7 5.98 -3.89 2.91
N LYS A 8 6.01 -4.78 3.91
CA LYS A 8 5.89 -6.23 3.67
C LYS A 8 4.53 -6.61 3.08
N MET A 9 3.45 -6.02 3.58
CA MET A 9 2.10 -6.25 3.05
C MET A 9 2.01 -5.78 1.60
N ALA A 10 2.45 -4.56 1.32
CA ALA A 10 2.43 -3.99 -0.03
C ALA A 10 3.28 -4.78 -1.01
N ALA A 11 4.52 -5.15 -0.62
CA ALA A 11 5.40 -5.99 -1.43
C ALA A 11 4.79 -7.38 -1.69
N GLY A 12 4.09 -7.95 -0.71
CA GLY A 12 3.34 -9.19 -0.86
C GLY A 12 2.19 -9.06 -1.85
N CYS A 13 1.36 -8.01 -1.73
CA CYS A 13 0.26 -7.72 -2.66
C CYS A 13 0.76 -7.48 -4.08
N LEU A 14 1.85 -6.75 -4.28
CA LEU A 14 2.46 -6.55 -5.60
C LEU A 14 2.87 -7.87 -6.26
N GLY A 15 3.42 -8.80 -5.46
CA GLY A 15 3.76 -10.13 -5.92
C GLY A 15 2.56 -10.90 -6.49
N GLN A 16 1.34 -10.67 -5.97
CA GLN A 16 0.11 -11.29 -6.49
C GLN A 16 -0.25 -10.80 -7.90
N TYR A 17 0.13 -9.57 -8.23
CA TYR A 17 -0.05 -8.98 -9.56
C TYR A 17 1.11 -9.29 -10.53
N GLY A 18 2.08 -10.12 -10.13
CA GLY A 18 3.25 -10.46 -10.94
C GLY A 18 4.32 -9.37 -10.99
N PHE A 19 4.20 -8.34 -10.16
CA PHE A 19 5.21 -7.31 -9.99
C PHE A 19 6.29 -7.79 -9.02
N ASP A 20 7.55 -7.47 -9.31
CA ASP A 20 8.62 -7.68 -8.35
C ASP A 20 8.36 -6.80 -7.12
N GLY A 21 8.23 -7.41 -5.94
CA GLY A 21 7.96 -6.67 -4.70
C GLY A 21 9.05 -5.65 -4.31
N SER A 22 10.20 -5.65 -5.01
CA SER A 22 11.26 -4.66 -4.89
C SER A 22 11.07 -3.43 -5.81
N LEU A 23 10.00 -3.40 -6.61
CA LEU A 23 9.63 -2.24 -7.43
C LEU A 23 9.29 -1.02 -6.57
N ILE A 24 8.71 -1.26 -5.41
CA ILE A 24 8.53 -0.23 -4.40
C ILE A 24 9.66 -0.42 -3.38
N LYS A 25 10.47 0.62 -3.16
CA LYS A 25 11.56 0.58 -2.18
C LYS A 25 11.17 1.37 -0.93
N PRO A 26 11.59 0.95 0.27
CA PRO A 26 11.43 1.78 1.46
C PRO A 26 12.08 3.14 1.23
N GLY A 27 11.30 4.21 1.37
CA GLY A 27 11.77 5.59 1.14
C GLY A 27 11.82 6.03 -0.33
N SER A 28 11.34 5.22 -1.29
CA SER A 28 11.00 5.75 -2.62
C SER A 28 9.76 6.65 -2.51
N ARG A 29 9.63 7.58 -3.46
CA ARG A 29 8.46 8.46 -3.54
C ARG A 29 7.17 7.64 -3.66
N GLU A 30 7.20 6.59 -4.48
CA GLU A 30 6.09 5.65 -4.65
C GLU A 30 5.66 5.01 -3.33
N PHE A 31 6.61 4.55 -2.51
CA PHE A 31 6.30 3.99 -1.20
C PHE A 31 5.75 5.03 -0.24
N GLU A 32 6.29 6.24 -0.26
CA GLU A 32 5.82 7.32 0.62
C GLU A 32 4.40 7.77 0.25
N GLU A 33 4.08 7.88 -1.04
CA GLU A 33 2.73 8.16 -1.51
C GLU A 33 1.76 7.03 -1.13
N LEU A 34 2.15 5.78 -1.32
CA LEU A 34 1.35 4.61 -0.92
C LEU A 34 1.13 4.58 0.61
N TYR A 35 2.19 4.71 1.40
CA TYR A 35 2.15 4.69 2.85
C TYR A 35 1.27 5.82 3.40
N ARG A 36 1.38 7.02 2.82
CA ARG A 36 0.57 8.16 3.23
C ARG A 36 -0.92 7.90 3.02
N ARG A 37 -1.33 7.36 1.86
CA ARG A 37 -2.74 7.03 1.59
C ARG A 37 -3.29 5.96 2.54
N ILE A 38 -2.47 4.95 2.84
CA ILE A 38 -2.82 3.90 3.80
C ILE A 38 -3.00 4.50 5.21
N GLU A 39 -2.10 5.39 5.62
CA GLU A 39 -2.18 6.10 6.90
C GLU A 39 -3.39 7.03 6.98
N GLU A 40 -3.70 7.77 5.92
CA GLU A 40 -4.89 8.63 5.83
C GLU A 40 -6.17 7.79 6.00
N LYS A 41 -6.33 6.69 5.24
CA LYS A 41 -7.51 5.82 5.37
C LYS A 41 -7.65 5.15 6.73
N LYS A 42 -6.55 4.68 7.31
CA LYS A 42 -6.58 4.05 8.64
C LYS A 42 -6.87 5.06 9.77
N ASN A 43 -6.58 6.34 9.55
CA ASN A 43 -6.96 7.41 10.48
C ASN A 43 -8.42 7.85 10.28
N GLU A 44 -8.96 7.80 9.06
CA GLU A 44 -10.38 8.06 8.78
C GLU A 44 -11.28 6.97 9.36
N ASP A 45 -10.87 5.70 9.24
CA ASP A 45 -11.56 4.56 9.82
C ASP A 45 -10.59 3.69 10.62
N ALA A 46 -10.63 3.86 11.94
CA ALA A 46 -9.76 3.11 12.85
C ALA A 46 -10.14 1.62 12.93
N GLU A 47 -11.38 1.25 12.61
CA GLU A 47 -11.86 -0.14 12.62
C GLU A 47 -11.61 -0.86 11.30
N ALA A 48 -11.42 -0.12 10.20
CA ALA A 48 -11.14 -0.70 8.89
C ALA A 48 -9.93 -1.65 8.90
N ASP A 49 -10.06 -2.78 8.21
CA ASP A 49 -9.00 -3.78 8.18
C ASP A 49 -7.77 -3.26 7.46
N LEU A 50 -6.60 -3.44 8.09
CA LEU A 50 -5.36 -2.92 7.54
C LEU A 50 -4.94 -3.64 6.26
N HIS A 51 -5.21 -4.94 6.16
CA HIS A 51 -4.88 -5.71 4.97
C HIS A 51 -5.72 -5.24 3.79
N GLU A 52 -7.03 -5.03 3.97
CA GLU A 52 -7.92 -4.48 2.93
C GLU A 52 -7.45 -3.10 2.44
N ILE A 53 -7.10 -2.19 3.36
CA ILE A 53 -6.59 -0.85 2.99
C ILE A 53 -5.32 -0.96 2.15
N VAL A 54 -4.39 -1.84 2.53
CA VAL A 54 -3.13 -2.03 1.78
C VAL A 54 -3.40 -2.64 0.41
N GLU A 55 -4.30 -3.62 0.33
CA GLU A 55 -4.67 -4.28 -0.92
C GLU A 55 -5.27 -3.30 -1.92
N ASP A 56 -6.22 -2.47 -1.48
CA ASP A 56 -6.83 -1.45 -2.33
C ASP A 56 -5.82 -0.37 -2.77
N ALA A 57 -4.93 0.06 -1.87
CA ALA A 57 -3.89 1.03 -2.21
C ALA A 57 -2.91 0.47 -3.25
N VAL A 58 -2.53 -0.81 -3.13
CA VAL A 58 -1.67 -1.49 -4.10
C VAL A 58 -2.40 -1.70 -5.42
N TYR A 59 -3.68 -2.05 -5.39
CA TYR A 59 -4.50 -2.16 -6.58
C TYR A 59 -4.57 -0.82 -7.35
N GLY A 60 -4.81 0.28 -6.64
CA GLY A 60 -4.78 1.63 -7.21
C GLY A 60 -3.43 1.97 -7.83
N PHE A 61 -2.34 1.66 -7.14
CA PHE A 61 -0.97 1.85 -7.64
C PHE A 61 -0.69 1.07 -8.93
N VAL A 62 -1.08 -0.21 -8.97
CA VAL A 62 -0.85 -1.10 -10.13
C VAL A 62 -1.71 -0.71 -11.33
N THR A 63 -2.97 -0.35 -11.10
CA THR A 63 -3.93 -0.08 -12.18
C THR A 63 -3.93 1.38 -12.63
N GLY A 64 -3.27 2.27 -11.89
CA GLY A 64 -3.40 3.72 -12.08
C GLY A 64 -4.80 4.23 -11.77
N SER A 65 -5.60 3.48 -11.01
CA SER A 65 -6.97 3.84 -10.68
C SER A 65 -6.99 5.07 -9.77
N PRO A 66 -7.80 6.11 -10.09
CA PRO A 66 -7.96 7.29 -9.23
C PRO A 66 -8.95 7.06 -8.09
N TYR A 67 -9.64 5.90 -8.07
CA TYR A 67 -10.59 5.56 -7.01
C TYR A 67 -9.89 5.16 -5.70
N PHE A 68 -8.55 5.15 -5.71
CA PHE A 68 -7.66 5.05 -4.56
C PHE A 68 -6.34 5.81 -4.79
#